data_AF-A0A1Y2L5U5-F1
#
_entry.id   AF-A0A1Y2L5U5-F1
#
_cell.length_a   1.000
_cell.length_b   1.000
_cell.length_c   1.000
_cell.angle_alpha   90.00
_cell.angle_beta   90.00
_cell.angle_gamma   90.00
#
_symmetry.space_group_name_H-M   'P 1'
#
loop_
_entity.id
_entity.type
_entity.pdbx_description
1 polymer ?
#
loop_
_entity_poly.entity_id
_entity_poly.type
_entity_poly.pdbx_seq_one_letter_code
_entity_poly.pdbx_strand_id
1 'polypeptide(L)'
;SNIKYTGASNVNGDNVATYTIHANDGTVNPQVGGGNIDITAVNDAPTASGVPTDVTVIEDTASNFDLSAISFADVDGDSLTVTIAVSAGTFTASTSGSVTV
;
A
#
# COMPACT_ATOMS: atom_id res chain seq x y z
N SER A 1 7.84 14.91 -25.90
CA SER A 1 6.38 14.73 -25.76
C SER A 1 5.81 15.81 -24.86
N ASN A 2 4.75 16.50 -25.29
CA ASN A 2 4.14 17.64 -24.57
C ASN A 2 2.85 17.29 -23.80
N ILE A 3 2.47 16.01 -23.76
CA ILE A 3 1.31 15.53 -23.02
C ILE A 3 1.84 14.71 -21.84
N LYS A 4 1.50 15.14 -20.63
CA LYS A 4 1.83 14.46 -19.37
C LYS A 4 0.59 14.47 -18.48
N TYR A 5 0.22 13.29 -17.98
CA TYR A 5 -0.78 13.12 -16.93
C TYR A 5 -0.06 12.64 -15.67
N THR A 6 -0.35 13.27 -14.53
CA THR A 6 0.12 12.86 -13.21
C THR A 6 -1.11 12.68 -12.34
N GLY A 7 -1.49 11.43 -12.07
CA GLY A 7 -2.59 11.10 -11.19
C GLY A 7 -2.23 11.20 -9.70
N ALA A 8 -3.19 10.88 -8.83
CA ALA A 8 -2.92 10.62 -7.42
C ALA A 8 -1.99 9.40 -7.27
N SER A 9 -1.31 9.26 -6.14
CA SER A 9 -0.52 8.05 -5.87
C SER A 9 -1.45 6.83 -5.91
N ASN A 10 -0.95 5.75 -6.52
CA ASN A 10 -1.57 4.42 -6.53
C ASN A 10 -2.95 4.37 -7.22
N VAL A 11 -3.33 5.41 -7.98
CA VAL A 11 -4.53 5.37 -8.82
C VAL A 11 -4.33 4.37 -9.95
N ASN A 12 -5.30 3.48 -10.14
CA ASN A 12 -5.30 2.48 -11.19
C ASN A 12 -6.74 2.14 -11.61
N GLY A 13 -6.87 1.43 -12.73
CA GLY A 13 -8.14 1.01 -13.31
C GLY A 13 -8.45 1.68 -14.65
N ASP A 14 -9.61 1.32 -15.18
CA ASP A 14 -10.13 1.86 -16.43
C ASP A 14 -10.77 3.23 -16.18
N ASN A 15 -10.65 4.13 -17.16
CA ASN A 15 -11.29 5.44 -17.13
C ASN A 15 -10.94 6.31 -15.91
N VAL A 16 -9.74 6.18 -15.34
CA VAL A 16 -9.30 6.96 -14.18
C VAL A 16 -9.24 8.47 -14.45
N ALA A 17 -9.09 8.85 -15.71
CA ALA A 17 -9.21 10.22 -16.16
C ALA A 17 -9.66 10.28 -17.62
N THR A 18 -10.11 11.45 -18.05
CA THR A 18 -10.46 11.72 -19.44
C THR A 18 -9.76 12.98 -19.93
N TYR A 19 -9.57 13.07 -21.23
CA TYR A 19 -9.07 14.27 -21.88
C TYR A 19 -9.93 14.59 -23.11
N THR A 20 -10.02 15.88 -23.43
CA THR A 20 -10.64 16.38 -24.66
C THR A 20 -9.63 17.19 -25.44
N ILE A 21 -9.74 17.14 -26.75
CA ILE A 21 -8.90 17.88 -27.68
C ILE A 21 -9.80 18.88 -28.39
N HIS A 22 -9.40 20.16 -28.35
CA HIS A 22 -10.04 21.22 -29.11
C HIS A 22 -9.06 21.77 -30.14
N ALA A 23 -9.56 22.03 -31.35
CA ALA A 23 -8.81 22.75 -32.38
C ALA A 23 -9.26 24.21 -32.37
N ASN A 24 -8.33 25.14 -32.14
CA ASN A 24 -8.62 26.57 -32.10
C ASN A 24 -7.87 27.29 -33.22
N ASP A 25 -8.60 27.97 -34.09
CA ASP A 25 -8.06 28.78 -35.20
C ASP A 25 -8.13 30.30 -34.95
N GLY A 26 -8.57 30.70 -33.75
CA GLY A 26 -8.79 32.10 -33.36
C GLY A 26 -10.21 32.60 -33.59
N THR A 27 -11.08 31.84 -34.26
CA THR A 27 -12.50 32.18 -34.47
C THR A 27 -13.42 31.17 -33.79
N VAL A 28 -13.13 29.87 -33.93
CA VAL A 28 -13.89 28.78 -33.31
C VAL A 28 -12.96 27.85 -32.53
N ASN A 29 -13.51 27.17 -31.53
CA ASN A 29 -12.80 26.20 -30.70
C ASN A 29 -13.61 24.90 -30.54
N PRO A 30 -13.92 24.18 -31.63
CA PRO A 30 -14.64 22.91 -31.54
C PRO A 30 -13.84 21.83 -30.82
N GLN A 31 -14.53 20.96 -30.09
CA GLN A 31 -13.97 19.68 -29.67
C GLN A 31 -13.79 18.80 -30.92
N VAL A 32 -12.58 18.32 -31.15
CA VAL A 32 -12.21 17.47 -32.30
C VAL A 32 -11.84 16.05 -31.89
N GLY A 33 -11.73 15.78 -30.59
CA GLY A 33 -11.44 14.45 -30.08
C GLY A 33 -11.41 14.39 -28.56
N GLY A 34 -11.06 13.22 -28.07
CA GLY A 34 -10.89 12.93 -26.65
C GLY A 34 -10.66 11.44 -26.44
N GLY A 35 -10.40 11.07 -25.19
CA GLY A 35 -10.19 9.69 -24.80
C GLY A 35 -10.21 9.54 -23.28
N ASN A 36 -10.15 8.28 -22.86
CA ASN A 36 -9.88 7.91 -21.49
C ASN A 36 -8.38 7.71 -21.27
N ILE A 37 -8.00 7.71 -20.01
CA ILE A 37 -6.71 7.27 -19.52
C ILE A 37 -7.02 6.05 -18.67
N ASP A 38 -6.44 4.92 -19.07
CA ASP A 38 -6.48 3.68 -18.32
C ASP A 38 -5.10 3.50 -17.69
N ILE A 39 -5.08 3.12 -16.41
CA ILE A 39 -3.83 2.90 -15.68
C ILE A 39 -3.79 1.47 -15.19
N THR A 40 -2.81 0.72 -15.69
CA THR A 40 -2.53 -0.63 -15.21
C THR A 40 -2.03 -0.58 -13.78
N ALA A 41 -2.68 -1.32 -12.88
CA ALA A 41 -2.20 -1.51 -11.52
C ALA A 41 -0.82 -2.18 -11.54
N VAL A 42 0.04 -1.78 -10.60
CA VAL A 42 1.32 -2.41 -10.33
C VAL A 42 1.27 -2.85 -8.89
N ASN A 43 1.60 -4.12 -8.64
CA ASN A 43 1.62 -4.68 -7.30
C ASN A 43 2.62 -3.91 -6.42
N ASP A 44 2.12 -3.29 -5.36
CA ASP A 44 2.89 -2.66 -4.32
C ASP A 44 3.34 -3.70 -3.30
N ALA A 45 4.54 -3.51 -2.74
CA ALA A 45 5.02 -4.41 -1.69
C ALA A 45 4.33 -4.09 -0.36
N PRO A 46 4.09 -5.09 0.50
CA PRO A 46 3.59 -4.83 1.84
C PRO A 46 4.60 -4.02 2.65
N THR A 47 4.08 -3.20 3.53
CA THR A 47 4.87 -2.32 4.41
C THR A 47 4.57 -2.62 5.88
N ALA A 48 5.59 -2.44 6.71
CA ALA A 48 5.46 -2.51 8.16
C ALA A 48 6.12 -1.28 8.78
N SER A 49 5.44 -0.66 9.74
CA SER A 49 5.94 0.50 10.48
C SER A 49 5.71 0.29 11.99
N GLY A 50 6.48 0.99 12.82
CA GLY A 50 6.40 0.83 14.29
C GLY A 50 6.97 -0.50 14.80
N VAL A 51 7.72 -1.23 13.96
CA VAL A 51 8.42 -2.47 14.36
C VAL A 51 9.47 -2.11 15.42
N PRO A 52 9.42 -2.70 16.62
CA PRO A 52 10.41 -2.44 17.65
C PRO A 52 11.79 -2.91 17.16
N THR A 53 12.81 -2.06 17.31
CA THR A 53 14.20 -2.43 16.98
C THR A 53 14.78 -3.35 18.03
N ASP A 54 14.39 -3.14 19.28
CA ASP A 54 14.86 -3.86 20.45
C ASP A 54 13.67 -4.21 21.33
N VAL A 55 13.72 -5.39 21.93
CA VAL A 55 12.76 -5.81 22.96
C VAL A 55 13.54 -6.21 24.20
N THR A 56 13.23 -5.54 25.31
CA THR A 56 13.82 -5.87 26.61
C THR A 56 12.94 -6.90 27.29
N VAL A 57 13.57 -7.99 27.72
CA VAL A 57 12.92 -9.07 28.46
C VAL A 57 13.70 -9.33 29.73
N ILE A 58 13.04 -9.92 30.72
CA ILE A 58 13.71 -10.44 31.91
C ILE A 58 14.05 -11.90 31.62
N GLU A 59 15.29 -12.28 31.86
CA GLU A 59 15.72 -13.67 31.72
C GLU A 59 14.89 -14.62 32.60
N ASP A 60 14.73 -15.86 32.13
CA ASP A 60 13.95 -16.91 32.79
C ASP A 60 12.49 -16.53 33.14
N THR A 61 11.98 -15.46 32.55
CA THR A 61 10.63 -14.95 32.78
C THR A 61 9.91 -14.77 31.45
N ALA A 62 8.77 -15.46 31.29
CA ALA A 62 7.92 -15.26 30.13
C ALA A 62 7.51 -13.78 30.03
N SER A 63 7.92 -13.14 28.95
CA SER A 63 7.69 -11.72 28.68
C SER A 63 6.86 -11.58 27.41
N ASN A 64 5.97 -10.58 27.38
CA ASN A 64 5.17 -10.31 26.19
C ASN A 64 6.03 -9.61 25.13
N PHE A 65 5.82 -10.01 23.87
CA PHE A 65 6.30 -9.26 22.71
C PHE A 65 5.17 -8.37 22.21
N ASP A 66 5.28 -7.08 22.50
CA ASP A 66 4.23 -6.12 22.17
C ASP A 66 4.27 -5.76 20.68
N LEU A 67 3.24 -6.22 19.96
CA LEU A 67 3.03 -5.94 18.53
C LEU A 67 2.06 -4.76 18.31
N SER A 68 1.52 -4.15 19.38
CA SER A 68 0.44 -3.18 19.28
C SER A 68 0.84 -1.89 18.54
N ALA A 69 2.13 -1.56 18.53
CA ALA A 69 2.67 -0.42 17.79
C ALA A 69 2.91 -0.72 16.30
N ILE A 70 2.84 -1.99 15.88
CA ILE A 70 3.12 -2.37 14.50
C ILE A 70 1.90 -2.16 13.64
N SER A 71 2.07 -1.41 12.55
CA SER A 71 1.07 -1.26 11.50
C SER A 71 1.56 -1.95 10.24
N PHE A 72 0.75 -2.88 9.74
CA PHE A 72 0.94 -3.55 8.46
C PHE A 72 -0.01 -2.95 7.43
N ALA A 73 0.50 -2.64 6.26
CA ALA A 73 -0.31 -2.09 5.19
C ALA A 73 0.15 -2.61 3.84
N ASP A 74 -0.82 -2.84 2.97
CA ASP A 74 -0.63 -3.15 1.57
C ASP A 74 -1.60 -2.28 0.78
N VAL A 75 -1.09 -1.59 -0.23
CA VAL A 75 -1.86 -0.61 -0.99
C VAL A 75 -2.93 -1.29 -1.84
N ASP A 76 -2.64 -2.49 -2.35
CA ASP A 76 -3.54 -3.27 -3.19
C ASP A 76 -4.59 -4.03 -2.35
N GLY A 77 -4.40 -4.07 -1.02
CA GLY A 77 -5.30 -4.72 -0.08
C GLY A 77 -5.11 -6.23 -0.03
N ASP A 78 -3.94 -6.71 -0.44
CA ASP A 78 -3.61 -8.12 -0.42
C ASP A 78 -3.55 -8.68 1.01
N SER A 79 -3.88 -9.97 1.15
CA SER A 79 -3.80 -10.65 2.43
C SER A 79 -2.35 -10.84 2.85
N LEU A 80 -2.02 -10.36 4.05
CA LEU A 80 -0.65 -10.38 4.56
C LEU A 80 -0.40 -11.58 5.46
N THR A 81 0.76 -12.22 5.25
CA THR A 81 1.30 -13.23 6.16
C THR A 81 2.47 -12.63 6.93
N VAL A 82 2.40 -12.64 8.26
CA VAL A 82 3.47 -12.16 9.13
C VAL A 82 4.18 -13.35 9.75
N THR A 83 5.50 -13.42 9.60
CA THR A 83 6.34 -14.44 10.24
C THR A 83 7.22 -13.79 11.29
N ILE A 84 7.09 -14.24 12.53
CA ILE A 84 7.95 -13.84 13.64
C ILE A 84 8.92 -14.99 13.89
N ALA A 85 10.21 -14.71 13.81
CA ALA A 85 11.27 -15.66 14.08
C ALA A 85 12.19 -15.14 15.17
N VAL A 86 12.58 -16.02 16.08
CA VAL A 86 13.59 -15.77 17.11
C VAL A 86 14.79 -16.68 16.84
N SER A 87 16.00 -16.15 16.97
CA SER A 87 17.23 -16.93 16.81
C SER A 87 17.53 -17.83 18.01
N ALA A 88 16.91 -17.54 19.16
CA ALA A 88 17.02 -18.30 20.39
C ALA A 88 15.74 -18.13 21.24
N GLY A 89 15.51 -19.08 22.15
CA GLY A 89 14.31 -19.12 22.98
C GLY A 89 13.09 -19.68 22.24
N THR A 90 11.92 -19.54 22.87
CA THR A 90 10.65 -20.03 22.33
C THR A 90 9.68 -18.88 22.26
N PHE A 91 9.01 -18.72 21.11
CA PHE A 91 7.88 -17.83 20.95
C PHE A 91 6.59 -18.64 21.03
N THR A 92 5.66 -18.24 21.89
CA THR A 92 4.32 -18.81 21.92
C THR A 92 3.33 -17.72 21.56
N ALA A 93 2.66 -17.88 20.41
CA ALA A 93 1.52 -17.05 20.08
C ALA A 93 0.27 -17.62 20.79
N SER A 94 -0.54 -16.75 21.36
CA SER A 94 -1.86 -17.09 21.88
C SER A 94 -2.93 -16.41 21.03
N THR A 95 -4.06 -17.09 20.83
CA THR A 95 -5.20 -16.53 20.11
C THR A 95 -5.77 -15.37 20.92
N SER A 96 -5.54 -14.15 20.47
CA SER A 96 -5.99 -12.93 21.15
C SER A 96 -5.94 -11.74 20.19
N GLY A 97 -6.86 -10.80 20.35
CA GLY A 97 -7.03 -9.69 19.40
C GLY A 97 -7.30 -10.21 17.98
N SER A 98 -6.46 -9.80 17.02
CA SER A 98 -6.52 -10.26 15.62
C SER A 98 -5.54 -11.40 15.30
N VAL A 99 -4.82 -11.93 16.31
CA VAL A 99 -3.88 -13.05 16.13
C VAL A 99 -4.65 -14.37 16.18
N THR A 100 -4.60 -15.12 15.07
CA THR A 100 -5.08 -16.52 15.01
C THR A 100 -3.86 -17.43 14.89
N VAL A 101 -3.78 -18.47 15.73
CA VAL A 101 -2.64 -19.41 15.83
C VAL A 101 -3.10 -20.82 15.58
#